data_AF-A0A968HCE3-F1
#
_entry.id   AF-A0A968HCE3-F1
#
_cell.length_a   1.000
_cell.length_b   1.000
_cell.length_c   1.000
_cell.angle_alpha   90.00
_cell.angle_beta   90.00
_cell.angle_gamma   90.00
#
_symmetry.space_group_name_H-M   'P 1'
#
loop_
_entity.id
_entity.type
_entity.pdbx_description
1 polymer ?
#
loop_
_entity_poly.entity_id
_entity_poly.type
_entity_poly.pdbx_seq_one_letter_code
_entity_poly.pdbx_strand_id
1 'polypeptide(L)'
;MSGPDRFFAFISAGVAGVLLAACSVAPSQENAGMVIRDHFEARRYRVVDLQLGEISPVPLNRMTYMGTAGHIVEVRRITLEALKDIGEYRKGQTLTFAHAAIIIREKVDSKGEWTVVDISGIPVP
;
A
#
# COMPACT_ATOMS: atom_id res chain seq x y z
N MET A 1 -61.90 -32.50 19.41
CA MET A 1 -61.10 -31.29 19.75
C MET A 1 -59.86 -31.28 18.88
N SER A 2 -59.51 -30.10 18.38
CA SER A 2 -58.63 -29.72 17.26
C SER A 2 -57.21 -30.31 17.23
N GLY A 3 -56.68 -30.54 16.02
CA GLY A 3 -55.28 -30.91 15.69
C GLY A 3 -54.29 -29.73 15.74
N PRO A 4 -53.23 -29.64 14.90
CA PRO A 4 -52.71 -30.62 13.93
C PRO A 4 -51.17 -30.82 13.96
N ASP A 5 -50.71 -31.69 13.06
CA ASP A 5 -49.36 -31.93 12.55
C ASP A 5 -48.47 -30.69 12.39
N ARG A 6 -47.17 -30.82 12.72
CA ARG A 6 -46.09 -30.06 12.07
C ARG A 6 -44.80 -30.88 11.91
N PHE A 7 -44.65 -31.37 10.69
CA PHE A 7 -43.40 -31.47 9.93
C PHE A 7 -42.48 -30.24 10.18
N PHE A 8 -41.19 -30.47 10.45
CA PHE A 8 -40.05 -29.63 10.02
C PHE A 8 -38.81 -30.52 10.11
N ALA A 9 -38.42 -31.21 9.03
CA ALA A 9 -37.59 -30.70 7.94
C ALA A 9 -36.19 -30.27 8.41
N PHE A 10 -35.22 -31.11 8.05
CA PHE A 10 -33.79 -30.84 8.00
C PHE A 10 -33.50 -29.43 7.48
N ILE A 11 -32.70 -28.65 8.22
CA ILE A 11 -31.84 -27.63 7.61
C ILE A 11 -30.47 -27.76 8.27
N SER A 12 -29.58 -28.42 7.53
CA SER A 12 -28.14 -28.24 7.52
C SER A 12 -27.65 -27.08 8.39
N ALA A 13 -26.99 -27.39 9.50
CA ALA A 13 -26.07 -26.46 10.15
C ALA A 13 -24.97 -26.17 9.14
N GLY A 14 -25.19 -25.14 8.32
CA GLY A 14 -24.22 -24.63 7.38
C GLY A 14 -22.96 -24.35 8.15
N VAL A 15 -21.90 -25.07 7.79
CA VAL A 15 -20.53 -24.62 8.01
C VAL A 15 -20.45 -23.31 7.24
N ALA A 16 -20.80 -22.21 7.92
CA ALA A 16 -20.48 -20.87 7.49
C ALA A 16 -18.96 -20.82 7.56
N GLY A 17 -18.33 -21.28 6.48
CA GLY A 17 -16.92 -21.11 6.22
C GLY A 17 -16.67 -19.62 6.28
N VAL A 18 -16.22 -19.17 7.44
CA VAL A 18 -15.54 -17.89 7.59
C VAL A 18 -14.34 -18.02 6.66
N LEU A 19 -14.52 -17.54 5.43
CA LEU A 19 -13.43 -17.17 4.55
C LEU A 19 -12.67 -16.09 5.32
N LEU A 20 -11.72 -16.53 6.14
CA LEU A 20 -10.59 -15.74 6.59
C LEU A 20 -9.79 -15.42 5.33
N ALA A 21 -10.37 -14.60 4.45
CA ALA A 21 -9.58 -13.70 3.64
C ALA A 21 -8.71 -12.99 4.66
N ALA A 22 -7.42 -13.31 4.63
CA ALA A 22 -6.40 -12.59 5.38
C ALA A 22 -6.42 -11.15 4.85
N CYS A 23 -7.39 -10.36 5.33
CA CYS A 23 -7.52 -8.96 5.07
C CYS A 23 -6.34 -8.31 5.79
N SER A 24 -5.18 -8.28 5.13
CA SER A 24 -4.14 -7.32 5.50
C SER A 24 -4.80 -5.94 5.44
N VAL A 25 -4.78 -5.26 6.57
CA VAL A 25 -5.42 -3.96 6.73
C VAL A 25 -4.62 -2.97 5.89
N ALA A 26 -5.32 -2.22 5.03
CA ALA A 26 -4.68 -1.20 4.20
C ALA A 26 -3.88 -0.22 5.07
N PRO A 27 -2.69 0.23 4.61
CA PRO A 27 -1.91 1.20 5.36
C PRO A 27 -2.67 2.53 5.46
N SER A 28 -2.58 3.19 6.61
CA SER A 28 -3.05 4.56 6.75
C SER A 28 -2.24 5.49 5.83
N GLN A 29 -2.83 6.63 5.44
CA GLN A 29 -2.10 7.64 4.67
C GLN A 29 -0.85 8.14 5.40
N GLU A 30 -0.90 8.24 6.73
CA GLU A 30 0.26 8.62 7.55
C GLU A 30 1.39 7.59 7.43
N ASN A 31 1.09 6.30 7.62
CA ASN A 31 2.08 5.23 7.51
C ASN A 31 2.66 5.13 6.10
N ALA A 32 1.82 5.22 5.07
CA ALA A 32 2.28 5.27 3.69
C ALA A 32 3.21 6.47 3.44
N GLY A 33 2.86 7.64 3.97
CA GLY A 33 3.66 8.84 3.87
C GLY A 33 5.02 8.71 4.56
N MET A 34 5.07 8.12 5.75
CA MET A 34 6.34 7.83 6.44
C MET A 34 7.23 6.91 5.62
N VAL A 35 6.69 5.79 5.16
CA VAL A 35 7.44 4.77 4.39
C VAL A 35 8.02 5.35 3.10
N ILE A 36 7.27 6.23 2.43
CA ILE A 36 7.74 6.94 1.24
C ILE A 36 8.87 7.91 1.60
N ARG A 37 8.74 8.68 2.69
CA ARG A 37 9.78 9.61 3.15
C ARG A 37 11.06 8.88 3.49
N ASP A 38 10.98 7.85 4.33
CA ASP A 38 12.11 7.03 4.75
C ASP A 38 12.87 6.46 3.55
N HIS A 39 12.14 6.02 2.52
CA HIS A 39 12.72 5.49 1.29
C HIS A 39 13.57 6.52 0.53
N PHE A 40 13.12 7.78 0.42
CA PHE A 40 13.85 8.84 -0.26
C PHE A 40 14.99 9.40 0.61
N GLU A 41 14.78 9.50 1.92
CA GLU A 41 15.80 9.96 2.87
C GLU A 41 16.99 8.99 2.94
N ALA A 42 16.73 7.68 2.90
CA ALA A 42 17.78 6.66 2.75
C ALA A 42 18.61 6.85 1.46
N ARG A 43 18.01 7.42 0.40
CA ARG A 43 18.66 7.73 -0.88
C ARG A 43 19.26 9.13 -0.96
N ARG A 44 19.36 9.84 0.18
CA ARG A 44 19.94 11.18 0.27
C ARG A 44 19.10 12.27 -0.43
N TYR A 45 17.79 12.06 -0.49
CA TYR A 45 16.82 13.10 -0.82
C TYR A 45 16.04 13.48 0.45
N ARG A 46 15.78 14.77 0.65
CA ARG A 46 14.83 15.22 1.66
C ARG A 46 13.48 15.43 1.02
N VAL A 47 12.42 14.87 1.61
CA VAL A 47 11.06 15.13 1.14
C VAL A 47 10.58 16.45 1.75
N VAL A 48 10.44 17.48 0.90
CA VAL A 48 10.02 18.83 1.31
C VAL A 48 8.49 18.96 1.33
N ASP A 49 7.83 18.36 0.34
CA ASP A 49 6.36 18.32 0.23
C ASP A 49 5.94 16.94 -0.25
N LEU A 50 4.87 16.39 0.32
CA LEU A 50 4.31 15.10 -0.07
C LEU A 50 2.80 15.15 0.05
N GLN A 51 2.14 15.04 -1.09
CA GLN A 51 0.69 15.01 -1.22
C GLN A 51 0.27 13.65 -1.77
N LEU A 52 -0.26 12.83 -0.87
CA LEU A 52 -0.80 11.53 -1.22
C LEU A 52 -2.21 11.66 -1.80
N GLY A 53 -2.53 10.79 -2.74
CA GLY A 53 -3.86 10.60 -3.29
C GLY A 53 -4.51 9.35 -2.72
N GLU A 54 -5.16 8.60 -3.59
CA GLU A 54 -5.83 7.35 -3.22
C GLU A 54 -4.81 6.23 -2.89
N ILE A 55 -5.15 5.41 -1.90
CA ILE A 55 -4.43 4.18 -1.59
C ILE A 55 -5.35 3.03 -1.99
N SER A 56 -4.92 2.25 -2.98
CA SER A 56 -5.71 1.14 -3.52
C SER A 56 -4.93 -0.18 -3.43
N PRO A 57 -5.61 -1.32 -3.27
CA PRO A 57 -4.93 -2.61 -3.29
C PRO A 57 -4.34 -2.88 -4.68
N VAL A 58 -3.15 -3.49 -4.73
CA VAL A 58 -2.58 -3.97 -5.99
C VAL A 58 -3.52 -5.03 -6.59
N PRO A 59 -3.87 -4.97 -7.88
CA PRO A 59 -4.81 -5.94 -8.45
C PRO A 59 -4.29 -7.38 -8.32
N LEU A 60 -5.18 -8.34 -8.09
CA LEU A 60 -4.84 -9.74 -7.81
C LEU A 60 -3.96 -10.40 -8.89
N ASN A 61 -4.08 -9.96 -10.14
CA ASN A 61 -3.24 -10.43 -11.26
C ASN A 61 -1.76 -9.99 -11.17
N ARG A 62 -1.44 -9.01 -10.32
CA ARG A 62 -0.08 -8.58 -9.97
C ARG A 62 0.34 -9.05 -8.57
N MET A 63 -0.60 -9.47 -7.72
CA MET A 63 -0.30 -10.07 -6.41
C MET A 63 0.30 -11.49 -6.53
N THR A 64 0.01 -12.20 -7.63
CA THR A 64 0.37 -13.61 -7.83
C THR A 64 1.87 -13.89 -7.80
N TYR A 65 2.71 -12.86 -7.95
CA TYR A 65 4.16 -13.04 -7.99
C TYR A 65 4.82 -13.14 -6.60
N MET A 66 4.20 -12.66 -5.48
CA MET A 66 4.98 -12.41 -4.25
C MET A 66 4.27 -12.58 -2.89
N GLY A 67 3.03 -13.08 -2.82
CA GLY A 67 2.45 -13.65 -1.59
C GLY A 67 2.10 -12.73 -0.42
N THR A 68 2.44 -11.43 -0.44
CA THR A 68 2.01 -10.45 0.58
C THR A 68 1.17 -9.31 0.00
N ALA A 69 0.38 -8.67 0.87
CA ALA A 69 -0.50 -7.57 0.50
C ALA A 69 0.31 -6.35 0.04
N GLY A 70 0.07 -5.96 -1.21
CA GLY A 70 0.62 -4.74 -1.80
C GLY A 70 -0.47 -3.69 -1.98
N HIS A 71 -0.10 -2.43 -1.77
CA HIS A 71 -0.95 -1.27 -2.01
C HIS A 71 -0.25 -0.31 -2.97
N ILE A 72 -1.00 0.25 -3.90
CA ILE A 72 -0.60 1.33 -4.77
C ILE A 72 -0.98 2.63 -4.07
N VAL A 73 0.00 3.48 -3.80
CA VAL A 73 -0.17 4.81 -3.25
C VAL A 73 -0.03 5.80 -4.39
N GLU A 74 -1.12 6.47 -4.74
CA GLU A 74 -1.07 7.61 -5.64
C GLU A 74 -0.33 8.76 -4.95
N VAL A 75 0.59 9.38 -5.66
CA VAL A 75 1.31 10.58 -5.22
C VAL A 75 0.93 11.71 -6.17
N ARG A 76 0.03 12.57 -5.70
CA ARG A 76 -0.43 13.73 -6.47
C ARG A 76 0.72 14.69 -6.72
N ARG A 77 1.53 14.92 -5.69
CA ARG A 77 2.73 15.76 -5.76
C ARG A 77 3.76 15.31 -4.74
N ILE A 78 5.01 15.32 -5.14
CA ILE A 78 6.15 15.18 -4.23
C ILE A 78 7.24 16.17 -4.63
N THR A 79 7.84 16.79 -3.63
CA THR A 79 8.98 17.69 -3.81
C THR A 79 10.15 17.13 -3.03
N LEU A 80 11.25 16.87 -3.73
CA LEU A 80 12.49 16.32 -3.20
C LEU A 80 13.60 17.37 -3.26
N GLU A 81 14.43 17.44 -2.24
CA GLU A 81 15.66 18.24 -2.23
C GLU A 81 16.86 17.29 -2.16
N ALA A 82 17.81 17.44 -3.08
CA ALA A 82 19.02 16.62 -3.07
C ALA A 82 19.95 17.06 -1.92
N LEU A 83 20.25 16.16 -0.98
CA LEU A 83 21.10 16.48 0.18
C LEU A 83 22.60 16.45 -0.14
N LYS A 84 22.95 15.88 -1.29
CA LYS A 84 24.31 15.79 -1.84
C LYS A 84 24.22 15.81 -3.37
N ASP A 85 25.37 15.90 -4.04
CA ASP A 85 25.42 15.68 -5.49
C ASP A 85 25.12 14.20 -5.81
N ILE A 86 24.14 13.97 -6.70
CA ILE A 86 23.64 12.65 -7.09
C ILE A 86 23.42 12.64 -8.61
N GLY A 87 24.34 12.04 -9.35
CA GLY A 87 24.28 12.01 -10.81
C GLY A 87 24.29 13.42 -11.39
N GLU A 88 23.22 13.80 -12.07
CA GLU A 88 23.02 15.15 -12.63
C GLU A 88 22.52 16.18 -11.60
N TYR A 89 22.03 15.73 -10.45
CA TYR A 89 21.42 16.58 -9.44
C TYR A 89 22.47 17.16 -8.48
N ARG A 90 22.39 18.46 -8.22
CA ARG A 90 23.30 19.17 -7.30
C ARG A 90 22.70 19.30 -5.91
N LYS A 91 23.55 19.34 -4.89
CA LYS A 91 23.12 19.59 -3.51
C LYS A 91 22.26 20.86 -3.41
N GLY A 92 21.13 20.76 -2.72
CA GLY A 92 20.14 21.83 -2.54
C GLY A 92 19.17 22.00 -3.72
N GLN A 93 19.39 21.27 -4.82
CA GLN A 93 18.46 21.30 -5.95
C GLN A 93 17.13 20.67 -5.54
N THR A 94 16.05 21.38 -5.84
CA THR A 94 14.68 20.94 -5.61
C THR A 94 14.09 20.36 -6.89
N LEU A 95 13.43 19.20 -6.77
CA LEU A 95 12.78 18.46 -7.84
C LEU A 95 11.33 18.22 -7.45
N THR A 96 10.38 18.65 -8.28
CA THR A 96 8.95 18.41 -8.03
C THR A 96 8.41 17.48 -9.09
N PHE A 97 7.73 16.42 -8.65
CA PHE A 97 7.06 15.44 -9.48
C PHE A 97 5.58 15.40 -9.12
N ALA A 98 4.74 15.08 -10.11
CA ALA A 98 3.30 14.99 -9.96
C ALA A 98 2.78 13.72 -10.66
N HIS A 99 1.63 13.23 -10.22
CA HIS A 99 0.97 12.04 -10.78
C HIS A 99 1.87 10.80 -10.78
N ALA A 100 2.59 10.59 -9.68
CA ALA A 100 3.39 9.41 -9.47
C ALA A 100 2.57 8.31 -8.78
N ALA A 101 3.02 7.06 -8.90
CA ALA A 101 2.46 5.95 -8.16
C ALA A 101 3.59 5.13 -7.53
N ILE A 102 3.44 4.88 -6.23
CA ILE A 102 4.42 4.13 -5.44
C ILE A 102 3.73 2.87 -4.93
N ILE A 103 4.34 1.72 -5.17
CA ILE A 103 3.85 0.46 -4.62
C ILE A 103 4.56 0.23 -3.28
N ILE A 104 3.77 0.12 -2.22
CA ILE A 104 4.22 -0.30 -0.91
C ILE A 104 3.68 -1.69 -0.59
N ARG A 105 4.43 -2.42 0.23
CA ARG A 105 4.09 -3.79 0.60
C ARG A 105 4.43 -4.06 2.05
N GLU A 106 3.59 -4.87 2.69
CA GLU A 106 3.84 -5.35 4.04
C GLU A 106 5.00 -6.36 4.04
N LYS A 107 5.96 -6.16 4.94
CA LYS A 107 7.09 -7.07 5.11
C LYS A 107 6.57 -8.43 5.61
N VAL A 108 7.14 -9.52 5.08
CA VAL A 108 6.73 -10.90 5.41
C VAL A 108 6.91 -11.17 6.91
N ASP A 109 7.99 -10.68 7.50
CA ASP A 109 8.41 -11.01 8.87
C ASP A 109 7.92 -10.01 9.94
N SER A 110 7.32 -8.89 9.52
CA SER A 110 6.89 -7.81 10.40
C SER A 110 5.53 -7.26 9.99
N LYS A 111 4.45 -7.79 10.58
CA LYS A 111 3.10 -7.26 10.36
C LYS A 111 3.03 -5.78 10.72
N GLY A 112 2.42 -4.98 9.86
CA GLY A 112 2.32 -3.53 9.99
C GLY A 112 3.56 -2.74 9.57
N GLU A 113 4.68 -3.40 9.25
CA GLU A 113 5.82 -2.73 8.62
C GLU A 113 5.71 -2.78 7.11
N TRP A 114 5.90 -1.63 6.47
CA TRP A 114 5.77 -1.49 5.03
C TRP A 114 7.11 -1.11 4.41
N THR A 115 7.30 -1.48 3.15
CA THR A 115 8.44 -1.07 2.34
C THR A 115 7.98 -0.68 0.94
N VAL A 116 8.64 0.34 0.37
CA VAL A 116 8.48 0.67 -1.04
C VAL A 116 9.15 -0.42 -1.89
N VAL A 117 8.45 -0.93 -2.89
CA VAL A 117 8.94 -1.97 -3.80
C VAL A 117 9.05 -1.49 -5.24
N ASP A 118 8.26 -0.49 -5.63
CA ASP A 118 8.28 0.07 -6.98
C ASP A 118 7.86 1.54 -6.96
N ILE A 119 8.46 2.34 -7.85
CA ILE A 119 8.18 3.77 -8.00
C ILE A 119 8.02 4.07 -9.49
N SER A 120 6.89 4.68 -9.83
CA SER A 120 6.60 5.15 -11.18
C SER A 120 6.33 6.66 -11.18
N GLY A 121 6.80 7.36 -12.22
CA GLY A 121 6.61 8.81 -12.36
C GLY A 121 7.61 9.69 -11.58
N ILE A 122 8.63 9.10 -10.95
CA ILE A 122 9.70 9.82 -10.24
C ILE A 122 11.06 9.27 -10.74
N PRO A 123 11.67 9.87 -11.78
CA PRO A 123 12.92 9.39 -12.39
C PRO A 123 14.15 9.82 -11.57
N VAL A 124 14.22 9.39 -10.31
CA VAL A 124 15.40 9.61 -9.45
C VAL A 124 16.15 8.29 -9.23
N PRO A 125 17.50 8.32 -9.23
CA PRO A 125 18.34 7.15 -9.01
C PRO A 125 18.29 6.60 -7.56
#